data_AF-A0AAE1U873-F1
#
_entry.id   AF-A0AAE1U873-F1
#
_cell.length_a   1.000
_cell.length_b   1.000
_cell.length_c   1.000
_cell.angle_alpha   90.00
_cell.angle_beta   90.00
_cell.angle_gamma   90.00
#
_symmetry.space_group_name_H-M   'P 1'
#
loop_
_entity.id
_entity.type
_entity.pdbx_description
1 polymer ?
#
loop_
_entity_poly.entity_id
_entity_poly.type
_entity_poly.pdbx_seq_one_letter_code
_entity_poly.pdbx_strand_id
1 'polypeptide(L)'
;MRTGIGSLVDGNGEVSDRPESIVETLRLQYEAVFSSPRGDSMVLDPVEFFDGTEGNTEELNSICISTDHIRNAIHELRVNSAAGPDQFPAEEMCKRVEFSSVHIL
;
A
#
# COMPACT_ATOMS: atom_id res chain seq x y z
N MET A 1 -25.95 -13.05 20.64
CA MET A 1 -25.13 -12.76 19.45
C MET A 1 -26.06 -12.32 18.34
N ARG A 2 -25.94 -11.07 17.86
CA ARG A 2 -26.64 -10.59 16.65
C ARG A 2 -25.56 -10.21 15.64
N THR A 3 -25.11 -11.21 14.90
CA THR A 3 -24.28 -11.02 13.71
C THR A 3 -25.18 -11.21 12.51
N GLY A 4 -25.95 -10.16 12.19
CA GLY A 4 -26.69 -10.07 10.94
C GLY A 4 -26.21 -8.81 10.25
N ILE A 5 -25.67 -8.94 9.03
CA ILE A 5 -25.52 -7.78 8.15
C ILE A 5 -26.94 -7.24 7.97
N GLY A 6 -27.17 -6.00 8.41
CA GLY A 6 -28.47 -5.34 8.27
C GLY A 6 -28.83 -5.18 6.80
N SER A 7 -30.12 -5.04 6.50
CA SER A 7 -30.58 -4.76 5.14
C SER A 7 -29.84 -3.54 4.57
N LEU A 8 -29.52 -3.57 3.28
CA LEU A 8 -28.91 -2.43 2.61
C LEU A 8 -29.96 -1.31 2.52
N VAL A 9 -29.66 -0.18 3.15
CA VAL A 9 -30.55 0.98 3.24
C VAL A 9 -29.98 2.08 2.35
N ASP A 10 -30.85 2.72 1.57
CA ASP A 10 -30.50 3.84 0.71
C ASP A 10 -30.29 5.15 1.51
N GLY A 11 -29.93 6.23 0.80
CA GLY A 11 -29.71 7.54 1.43
C GLY A 11 -30.96 8.19 2.06
N ASN A 12 -32.15 7.64 1.81
CA ASN A 12 -33.42 8.11 2.37
C ASN A 12 -33.87 7.28 3.59
N GLY A 13 -33.14 6.22 3.95
CA GLY A 13 -33.51 5.33 5.05
C GLY A 13 -34.41 4.17 4.63
N GLU A 14 -34.62 3.96 3.32
CA GLU A 14 -35.46 2.88 2.78
C GLU A 14 -34.62 1.67 2.38
N VAL A 15 -35.21 0.46 2.51
CA VAL A 15 -34.50 -0.79 2.17
C VAL A 15 -34.43 -0.95 0.64
N SER A 16 -33.22 -1.09 0.10
CA SER A 16 -33.01 -1.38 -1.32
C SER A 16 -33.45 -2.81 -1.65
N ASP A 17 -34.46 -2.95 -2.51
CA ASP A 17 -35.00 -4.22 -2.98
C ASP A 17 -34.76 -4.48 -4.48
N ARG A 18 -34.28 -3.46 -5.21
CA ARG A 18 -33.98 -3.52 -6.66
C ARG A 18 -32.49 -3.65 -6.93
N PRO A 19 -32.06 -4.56 -7.84
CA PRO A 19 -30.64 -4.73 -8.19
C PRO A 19 -29.91 -3.43 -8.55
N GLU A 20 -30.55 -2.54 -9.31
CA GLU A 20 -29.97 -1.27 -9.74
C GLU A 20 -29.75 -0.32 -8.54
N SER A 21 -30.71 -0.28 -7.62
CA SER A 21 -30.62 0.51 -6.38
C SER A 21 -29.53 -0.03 -5.45
N ILE A 22 -29.36 -1.35 -5.37
CA ILE A 22 -28.30 -2.00 -4.59
C ILE A 22 -26.92 -1.61 -5.14
N VAL A 23 -26.72 -1.74 -6.46
CA VAL A 23 -25.45 -1.38 -7.11
C VAL A 23 -25.12 0.09 -6.89
N GLU A 24 -26.09 0.97 -7.06
CA GLU A 24 -25.89 2.41 -6.88
C GLU A 24 -25.57 2.77 -5.43
N THR A 25 -26.25 2.14 -4.47
CA THR A 25 -25.98 2.35 -3.04
C THR A 25 -24.57 1.91 -2.66
N LEU A 26 -24.11 0.75 -3.16
CA LEU A 26 -22.75 0.28 -2.94
C LEU A 26 -21.71 1.19 -3.60
N ARG A 27 -21.98 1.68 -4.81
CA ARG A 27 -21.12 2.65 -5.51
C ARG A 27 -20.96 3.92 -4.67
N LEU A 28 -22.06 4.50 -4.20
CA LEU A 28 -22.05 5.71 -3.38
C LEU A 28 -21.34 5.50 -2.04
N GLN A 29 -21.57 4.37 -1.37
CA GLN A 29 -20.86 4.03 -0.12
C GLN A 29 -19.36 3.88 -0.35
N TYR A 30 -18.98 3.26 -1.46
CA TYR A 30 -17.58 3.10 -1.83
C TYR A 30 -16.94 4.44 -2.19
N GLU A 31 -17.63 5.30 -2.94
CA GLU A 31 -17.12 6.65 -3.27
C GLU A 31 -16.97 7.54 -2.03
N ALA A 32 -17.90 7.44 -1.07
CA ALA A 32 -17.89 8.26 0.13
C ALA A 32 -16.67 8.05 1.04
N VAL A 33 -15.99 6.89 0.94
CA VAL A 33 -14.75 6.65 1.71
C VAL A 33 -13.52 7.28 1.06
N PHE A 34 -13.62 7.75 -0.18
CA PHE A 34 -12.54 8.50 -0.83
C PHE A 34 -12.72 9.99 -0.58
N SER A 35 -11.71 10.60 0.02
CA SER A 35 -11.58 12.05 0.03
C SER A 35 -10.81 12.51 -1.20
N SER A 36 -11.22 13.63 -1.79
CA SER A 36 -10.33 14.37 -2.69
C SER A 36 -9.10 14.87 -1.92
N PRO A 37 -7.89 14.85 -2.51
CA PRO A 37 -6.73 15.50 -1.93
C PRO A 37 -7.06 16.96 -1.58
N ARG A 38 -6.59 17.44 -0.43
CA ARG A 38 -6.83 18.82 -0.03
C ARG A 38 -6.07 19.73 -0.99
N GLY A 39 -6.78 20.65 -1.67
CA GLY A 39 -6.18 21.51 -2.71
C GLY A 39 -5.13 22.48 -2.18
N ASP A 40 -5.17 22.79 -0.88
CA ASP A 40 -4.14 23.56 -0.17
C ASP A 40 -2.84 22.78 0.05
N SER A 41 -2.89 21.46 -0.06
CA SER A 41 -1.75 20.54 0.09
C SER A 41 -1.19 20.11 -1.27
N MET A 42 -1.56 20.81 -2.34
CA MET A 42 -1.10 20.51 -3.69
C MET A 42 0.35 20.95 -3.84
N VAL A 43 1.24 19.97 -4.06
CA VAL A 43 2.65 20.20 -4.35
C VAL A 43 2.79 20.67 -5.79
N LEU A 44 3.21 21.92 -5.99
CA LEU A 44 3.40 22.53 -7.32
C LEU A 44 4.76 22.21 -7.93
N ASP A 45 5.79 22.13 -7.07
CA ASP A 45 7.14 21.73 -7.42
C ASP A 45 7.57 20.59 -6.49
N PRO A 46 7.63 19.34 -6.98
CA PRO A 46 8.05 18.20 -6.18
C PRO A 46 9.49 18.32 -5.67
N VAL A 47 10.39 18.93 -6.45
CA VAL A 47 11.81 19.02 -6.08
C VAL A 47 11.96 19.96 -4.90
N GLU A 48 11.35 21.15 -4.97
CA GLU A 48 11.35 22.10 -3.86
C GLU A 48 10.72 21.51 -2.59
N PHE A 49 9.59 20.81 -2.73
CA PHE A 49 8.85 20.28 -1.60
C PHE A 49 9.56 19.12 -0.88
N PHE A 50 10.19 18.21 -1.62
CA PHE A 50 10.83 17.02 -1.04
C PHE A 50 12.33 17.21 -0.71
N ASP A 51 13.05 18.06 -1.44
CA ASP A 51 14.48 18.29 -1.16
C ASP A 51 14.69 19.31 -0.02
N GLY A 52 13.70 20.15 0.27
CA GLY A 52 13.76 21.12 1.37
C GLY A 52 13.85 20.51 2.77
N THR A 53 13.55 19.22 2.91
CA THR A 53 13.53 18.50 4.19
C THR A 53 14.83 17.76 4.48
N GLU A 54 15.79 17.76 3.54
CA GLU A 54 17.04 16.98 3.66
C GLU A 54 17.86 17.43 4.89
N GLY A 55 18.02 16.52 5.85
CA GLY A 55 18.76 16.77 7.09
C GLY A 55 17.91 17.26 8.27
N ASN A 56 16.60 17.46 8.10
CA ASN A 56 15.69 17.77 9.20
C ASN A 56 15.25 16.48 9.92
N THR A 57 15.75 16.22 11.13
CA THR A 57 15.45 14.98 11.87
C THR A 57 14.00 14.79 12.29
N GLU A 58 13.18 15.84 12.25
CA GLU A 58 11.74 15.78 12.54
C GLU A 58 10.89 15.39 11.31
N GLU A 59 11.50 15.37 10.12
CA GLU A 59 10.83 15.04 8.86
C GLU A 59 11.28 13.69 8.30
N LEU A 60 10.42 13.10 7.46
CA LEU A 60 10.67 11.80 6.85
C LEU A 60 11.75 11.93 5.76
N ASN A 61 12.99 11.73 6.14
CA ASN A 61 14.13 11.74 5.21
C ASN A 61 14.30 10.41 4.49
N SER A 62 15.09 10.45 3.42
CA SER A 62 15.59 9.26 2.73
C SER A 62 16.19 8.25 3.72
N ILE A 63 15.73 7.01 3.66
CA ILE A 63 16.28 5.92 4.46
C ILE A 63 17.58 5.46 3.79
N CYS A 64 18.69 5.56 4.51
CA CYS A 64 19.97 5.01 4.06
C CYS A 64 19.93 3.47 4.10
N ILE A 65 19.71 2.85 2.95
CA ILE A 65 19.75 1.39 2.80
C ILE A 65 21.17 0.97 2.38
N SER A 66 21.87 0.28 3.28
CA SER A 66 23.17 -0.31 2.98
C SER A 66 23.01 -1.72 2.40
N THR A 67 24.07 -2.23 1.78
CA THR A 67 24.13 -3.63 1.34
C THR A 67 23.95 -4.61 2.49
N ASP A 68 24.40 -4.26 3.69
CA ASP A 68 24.21 -5.07 4.90
C ASP A 68 22.75 -5.08 5.35
N HIS A 69 22.02 -3.96 5.23
CA HIS A 69 20.58 -3.92 5.49
C HIS A 69 19.83 -4.87 4.55
N ILE A 70 20.19 -4.88 3.26
CA ILE A 70 19.58 -5.77 2.26
C ILE A 70 19.90 -7.24 2.58
N ARG A 71 21.17 -7.54 2.89
CA ARG A 71 21.61 -8.90 3.24
C ARG A 71 20.84 -9.42 4.46
N ASN A 72 20.75 -8.61 5.52
CA ASN A 72 20.03 -8.97 6.74
C ASN A 72 18.54 -9.21 6.46
N ALA A 73 17.89 -8.31 5.72
CA ALA A 73 16.47 -8.46 5.36
C ALA A 73 16.20 -9.76 4.58
N ILE A 74 17.09 -10.15 3.67
CA ILE A 74 16.93 -11.41 2.91
C ILE A 74 17.18 -12.63 3.80
N HIS A 75 18.09 -12.56 4.79
CA HIS A 75 18.26 -13.63 5.77
C HIS A 75 17.09 -13.78 6.75
N GLU A 76 16.33 -12.71 6.99
CA GLU A 76 15.11 -12.76 7.80
C GLU A 76 13.92 -13.41 7.09
N LEU A 77 13.95 -13.50 5.75
CA LEU A 77 12.92 -14.18 4.98
C LEU A 77 12.89 -15.67 5.32
N ARG A 78 11.70 -16.18 5.64
CA ARG A 78 11.52 -17.63 5.78
C ARG A 78 11.49 -18.26 4.39
N VAL A 79 12.31 -19.28 4.18
CA VAL A 79 12.43 -20.00 2.89
C VAL A 79 11.08 -20.55 2.41
N ASN A 80 10.17 -20.87 3.33
CA ASN A 80 8.82 -21.37 3.04
C ASN A 80 7.76 -20.26 2.93
N SER A 81 8.15 -18.99 2.80
CA SER A 81 7.20 -17.91 2.56
C SER A 81 6.54 -18.08 1.20
N ALA A 82 5.24 -17.83 1.14
CA ALA A 82 4.50 -17.85 -0.13
C ALA A 82 5.04 -16.78 -1.08
N ALA A 83 5.07 -17.10 -2.37
CA ALA A 83 5.46 -16.13 -3.39
C ALA A 83 4.47 -14.96 -3.44
N GLY A 84 4.98 -13.76 -3.74
CA GLY A 84 4.17 -12.58 -3.96
C GLY A 84 3.36 -12.65 -5.26
N PRO A 85 2.64 -11.57 -5.62
CA PRO A 85 1.94 -11.47 -6.89
C PRO A 85 2.88 -11.53 -8.12
N ASP A 86 4.17 -11.31 -7.92
CA ASP A 86 5.24 -11.49 -8.92
C ASP A 86 5.65 -12.96 -9.13
N GLN A 87 5.11 -13.88 -8.32
CA GLN A 87 5.43 -15.31 -8.28
C GLN A 87 6.89 -15.63 -8.00
N PHE A 88 7.66 -14.69 -7.46
CA PHE A 88 9.06 -14.93 -7.13
C PHE A 88 9.18 -15.63 -5.76
N PRO A 89 9.77 -16.84 -5.68
CA PRO A 89 9.85 -17.59 -4.43
C PRO A 89 10.96 -17.07 -3.53
N ALA A 90 10.72 -17.02 -2.22
CA ALA A 90 11.68 -16.57 -1.21
C ALA A 90 12.98 -17.40 -1.22
N GLU A 91 12.88 -18.70 -1.51
CA GLU A 91 14.03 -19.61 -1.61
C GLU A 91 15.07 -19.13 -2.63
N GLU A 92 14.65 -18.58 -3.78
CA GLU A 92 15.57 -18.08 -4.81
C GLU A 92 16.25 -16.77 -4.40
N MET A 93 15.62 -15.96 -3.55
CA MET A 93 16.24 -14.77 -2.97
C MET A 93 17.33 -15.15 -1.97
N CYS A 94 17.05 -16.09 -1.07
CA CYS A 94 18.00 -16.53 -0.06
C CYS A 94 19.27 -17.15 -0.68
N LYS A 95 19.13 -17.94 -1.75
CA LYS A 95 20.27 -18.55 -2.47
C LYS A 95 21.19 -17.53 -3.14
N ARG A 96 20.62 -16.45 -3.69
CA ARG A 96 21.37 -15.45 -4.50
C ARG A 96 22.24 -14.51 -3.66
N VAL A 97 21.95 -14.36 -2.38
CA VAL A 97 22.72 -13.48 -1.47
C VAL A 97 24.06 -14.09 -1.06
N GLU A 98 24.19 -15.42 -1.11
CA GLU A 98 25.45 -16.11 -0.81
C GLU A 98 26.49 -16.02 -1.95
N PHE A 99 26.05 -15.74 -3.19
CA PHE A 99 26.90 -15.58 -4.36
C PHE A 99 26.97 -14.12 -4.78
N SER A 100 27.79 -13.34 -4.07
CA SER A 100 28.11 -11.96 -4.42
C SER A 100 28.67 -11.84 -5.85
N SER A 101 27.88 -11.29 -6.77
CA SER A 101 28.27 -10.39 -7.88
C SER A 101 27.07 -10.22 -8.82
N VAL A 102 26.13 -9.33 -8.49
CA VAL A 102 25.11 -8.90 -9.46
C VAL A 102 25.75 -7.84 -10.35
N HIS A 103 26.22 -8.25 -11.54
CA HIS A 103 26.44 -7.31 -12.63
C HIS A 103 25.07 -6.88 -13.16
N ILE A 104 24.68 -5.65 -12.83
CA ILE A 104 23.58 -4.97 -13.49
C ILE A 104 24.15 -4.45 -14.82
N LEU A 105 23.64 -4.99 -15.94
CA LEU A 105 23.90 -4.50 -17.30
C LEU A 105 23.04 -3.27 -17.58
#